data_AF-A0A1H4C4R7-F1
#
_entry.id   AF-A0A1H4C4R7-F1
#
_cell.length_a   1.000
_cell.length_b   1.000
_cell.length_c   1.000
_cell.angle_alpha   90.00
_cell.angle_beta   90.00
_cell.angle_gamma   90.00
#
_symmetry.space_group_name_H-M   'P 1'
#
loop_
_entity.id
_entity.type
_entity.pdbx_description
1 polymer ?
#
loop_
_entity_poly.entity_id
_entity_poly.type
_entity_poly.pdbx_seq_one_letter_code
_entity_poly.pdbx_strand_id
1 'polypeptide(L)'
;MEYNTARSGLTMKEYGRHIQKMVDYLLTIDDKEKRQEQAGVLIELMGFLNPHLKNVEDFRHKLWDHLYYMSDFKLDVDSPYPIPTRENYKVKPDPLPYPKRYPRKKHLGKNIEVVVEKALAEENEEKRQGLANAVAYYMKLSYNNWHKETVSDQVLQTELDILSHGQLTFNNAPYIRKELEDFKPSFSQINTGARKSYTQRNNNNNNNNNRNNNNRGNNNNNNNNRNNNRGNNNNNRGNNGFKKRY
;
A
#
# COMPACT_ATOMS: atom_id res chain seq x y z
N MET A 1 34.93 -22.16 21.77
CA MET A 1 33.74 -21.75 20.98
C MET A 1 34.10 -20.49 20.22
N GLU A 2 33.90 -20.47 18.91
CA GLU A 2 34.08 -19.25 18.11
C GLU A 2 32.83 -18.37 18.16
N TYR A 3 33.02 -17.09 18.48
CA TYR A 3 31.95 -16.10 18.53
C TYR A 3 31.60 -15.57 17.13
N ASN A 4 30.31 -15.31 16.89
CA ASN A 4 29.80 -14.84 15.60
C ASN A 4 30.30 -13.44 15.19
N THR A 5 30.78 -12.64 16.15
CA THR A 5 31.35 -11.30 15.95
C THR A 5 32.78 -11.32 15.42
N ALA A 6 33.50 -12.43 15.57
CA ALA A 6 34.87 -12.61 15.06
C ALA A 6 34.92 -13.26 13.66
N ARG A 7 33.77 -13.67 13.12
CA ARG A 7 33.65 -14.37 11.83
C ARG A 7 33.41 -13.38 10.69
N SER A 8 33.75 -13.80 9.46
CA SER A 8 33.41 -13.05 8.26
C SER A 8 31.91 -12.74 8.20
N GLY A 9 31.60 -11.56 7.65
CA GLY A 9 30.24 -11.11 7.39
C GLY A 9 29.54 -12.03 6.40
N LEU A 10 28.25 -12.26 6.60
CA LEU A 10 27.41 -13.00 5.66
C LEU A 10 26.95 -12.06 4.56
N THR A 11 27.30 -12.37 3.31
CA THR A 11 26.88 -11.61 2.12
C THR A 11 25.38 -11.75 1.88
N MET A 12 24.87 -12.98 1.97
CA MET A 12 23.45 -13.33 1.90
C MET A 12 23.07 -14.17 3.12
N LYS A 13 22.11 -13.68 3.91
CA LYS A 13 21.71 -14.34 5.17
C LYS A 13 20.82 -15.54 4.92
N GLU A 14 20.18 -15.59 3.76
CA GLU A 14 19.20 -16.58 3.30
C GLU A 14 19.83 -17.97 3.13
N TYR A 15 21.11 -18.03 2.74
CA TYR A 15 21.86 -19.27 2.53
C TYR A 15 22.63 -19.74 3.77
N GLY A 16 22.83 -18.86 4.75
CA GLY A 16 23.55 -19.17 5.98
C GLY A 16 25.06 -19.38 5.79
N ARG A 17 25.74 -19.76 6.89
CA ARG A 17 27.21 -19.79 6.96
C ARG A 17 27.84 -20.97 6.23
N HIS A 18 27.15 -22.10 6.11
CA HIS A 18 27.71 -23.29 5.48
C HIS A 18 27.93 -23.08 3.98
N ILE A 19 26.95 -22.46 3.31
CA ILE A 19 27.07 -22.11 1.89
C ILE A 19 28.19 -21.08 1.68
N GLN A 20 28.28 -20.05 2.52
CA GLN A 20 29.38 -19.07 2.45
C GLN A 20 30.75 -19.78 2.56
N LYS A 21 30.92 -20.72 3.49
CA LYS A 21 32.18 -21.50 3.61
C LYS A 21 32.47 -22.36 2.39
N MET A 22 31.44 -22.92 1.75
CA MET A 22 31.61 -23.68 0.51
C MET A 22 32.04 -22.77 -0.64
N VAL A 23 31.48 -21.56 -0.75
CA VAL A 23 31.93 -20.55 -1.72
C VAL A 23 33.38 -20.12 -1.46
N ASP A 24 33.73 -19.88 -0.20
CA ASP A 24 35.11 -19.56 0.18
C ASP A 24 36.08 -20.69 -0.19
N TYR A 25 35.64 -21.95 -0.04
CA TYR A 25 36.41 -23.13 -0.46
C TYR A 25 36.57 -23.21 -1.99
N LEU A 26 35.54 -22.88 -2.78
CA LEU A 26 35.64 -22.85 -4.25
C LEU A 26 36.74 -21.91 -4.74
N LEU A 27 36.98 -20.80 -4.04
CA LEU A 27 38.05 -19.85 -4.36
C LEU A 27 39.46 -20.41 -4.09
N THR A 28 39.59 -21.46 -3.26
CA THR A 28 40.88 -22.10 -2.94
C THR A 28 41.28 -23.22 -3.90
N ILE A 29 40.39 -23.65 -4.79
CA ILE A 29 40.64 -24.74 -5.75
C ILE A 29 41.32 -24.15 -6.99
N ASP A 30 42.55 -24.58 -7.30
CA ASP A 30 43.29 -24.12 -8.48
C ASP A 30 42.81 -24.76 -9.80
N ASP A 31 42.34 -26.00 -9.74
CA ASP A 31 41.90 -26.80 -10.89
C ASP A 31 40.52 -26.35 -11.40
N LYS A 32 40.47 -25.90 -12.65
CA LYS A 32 39.25 -25.33 -13.27
C LYS A 32 38.13 -26.35 -13.42
N GLU A 33 38.45 -27.59 -13.80
CA GLU A 33 37.43 -28.63 -14.02
C GLU A 33 36.77 -29.02 -12.69
N LYS A 34 37.59 -29.24 -11.66
CA LYS A 34 37.08 -29.53 -10.30
C LYS A 34 36.30 -28.35 -9.73
N ARG A 35 36.75 -27.12 -9.97
CA ARG A 35 36.01 -25.92 -9.52
C ARG A 35 34.63 -25.84 -10.18
N GLN A 36 34.54 -26.15 -11.47
CA GLN A 36 33.27 -26.19 -12.23
C GLN A 36 32.31 -27.24 -11.66
N GLU A 37 32.79 -28.46 -11.43
CA GLU A 37 31.97 -29.55 -10.88
C GLU A 37 31.42 -29.19 -9.49
N GLN A 38 32.30 -28.67 -8.62
CA GLN A 38 31.91 -28.27 -7.26
C GLN A 38 30.95 -27.07 -7.26
N ALA A 39 31.11 -26.13 -8.20
CA ALA A 39 30.16 -25.02 -8.37
C ALA A 39 28.77 -25.53 -8.78
N GLY A 40 28.70 -26.53 -9.68
CA GLY A 40 27.45 -27.18 -10.07
C GLY A 40 26.73 -27.83 -8.87
N VAL A 41 27.45 -28.62 -8.08
CA VAL A 41 26.92 -29.25 -6.85
C VAL A 41 26.41 -28.21 -5.86
N LEU A 42 27.14 -27.10 -5.70
CA LEU A 42 26.74 -26.02 -4.80
C LEU A 42 25.45 -25.33 -5.25
N ILE A 43 25.26 -25.12 -6.55
CA ILE A 43 24.02 -24.54 -7.10
C ILE A 43 22.81 -25.44 -6.84
N GLU A 44 22.98 -26.76 -7.00
CA GLU A 44 21.94 -27.73 -6.67
C GLU A 44 21.58 -27.68 -5.18
N LEU A 45 22.59 -27.58 -4.30
CA LEU A 45 22.38 -27.43 -2.86
C LEU A 45 21.64 -26.13 -2.51
N MET A 46 21.99 -25.00 -3.15
CA MET A 46 21.29 -23.74 -2.98
C MET A 46 19.82 -23.83 -3.43
N GLY A 47 19.55 -24.56 -4.51
CA GLY A 47 18.19 -24.82 -5.01
C GLY A 47 17.38 -25.77 -4.11
N PHE A 48 18.03 -26.72 -3.45
CA PHE A 48 17.39 -27.59 -2.46
C PHE A 48 16.98 -26.83 -1.20
N LEU A 49 17.85 -25.94 -0.70
CA LEU A 49 17.61 -25.17 0.52
C LEU A 49 16.45 -24.18 0.38
N ASN A 50 16.26 -23.62 -0.82
CA ASN A 50 15.23 -22.61 -1.10
C ASN A 50 14.20 -23.11 -2.14
N PRO A 51 13.28 -24.02 -1.76
CA PRO A 51 12.28 -24.56 -2.68
C PRO A 51 11.31 -23.49 -3.21
N HIS A 52 11.16 -22.36 -2.49
CA HIS A 52 10.34 -21.22 -2.92
C HIS A 52 10.85 -20.56 -4.20
N LEU A 53 12.15 -20.64 -4.49
CA LEU A 53 12.71 -20.07 -5.72
C LEU A 53 12.26 -20.85 -6.97
N LYS A 54 11.81 -22.11 -6.84
CA LYS A 54 11.36 -22.93 -7.98
C LYS A 54 10.15 -22.38 -8.72
N ASN A 55 9.33 -21.58 -8.04
CA ASN A 55 8.14 -20.96 -8.63
C ASN A 55 8.48 -19.69 -9.43
N VAL A 56 9.74 -19.23 -9.37
CA VAL A 56 10.20 -18.07 -10.11
C VAL A 56 10.77 -18.54 -11.45
N GLU A 57 10.33 -17.89 -12.53
CA GLU A 57 10.93 -18.06 -13.85
C GLU A 57 12.45 -17.78 -13.77
N ASP A 58 13.24 -18.63 -14.44
CA ASP A 58 14.70 -18.60 -14.44
C ASP A 58 15.37 -18.63 -13.06
N PHE A 59 14.87 -19.45 -12.13
CA PHE A 59 15.49 -19.59 -10.80
C PHE A 59 16.98 -20.00 -10.86
N ARG A 60 17.39 -20.78 -11.87
CA ARG A 60 18.81 -21.19 -12.04
C ARG A 60 19.71 -19.98 -12.29
N HIS A 61 19.26 -19.01 -13.07
CA HIS A 61 19.98 -17.77 -13.33
C HIS A 61 20.22 -17.01 -12.02
N LYS A 62 19.19 -16.89 -11.17
CA LYS A 62 19.31 -16.24 -9.85
C LYS A 62 20.30 -16.96 -8.92
N LEU A 63 20.35 -18.29 -8.96
CA LEU A 63 21.31 -19.06 -8.15
C LEU A 63 22.75 -18.80 -8.60
N TRP A 64 22.98 -18.72 -9.91
CA TRP A 64 24.27 -18.29 -10.46
C TRP A 64 24.61 -16.87 -10.00
N ASP A 65 23.67 -15.93 -10.07
CA ASP A 65 23.89 -14.56 -9.58
C ASP A 65 24.25 -14.53 -8.10
N HIS A 66 23.58 -15.34 -7.26
CA HIS A 66 23.88 -15.45 -5.85
C HIS A 66 25.27 -16.03 -5.59
N LEU A 67 25.71 -17.01 -6.39
CA LEU A 67 27.07 -17.57 -6.31
C LEU A 67 28.13 -16.52 -6.63
N TYR A 68 27.96 -15.77 -7.73
CA TYR A 68 28.89 -14.70 -8.10
C TYR A 68 28.89 -13.55 -7.08
N TYR A 69 27.72 -13.20 -6.53
CA TYR A 69 27.61 -12.19 -5.50
C TYR A 69 28.30 -12.61 -4.19
N MET A 70 28.12 -13.85 -3.74
CA MET A 70 28.77 -14.36 -2.51
C MET A 70 30.29 -14.50 -2.62
N SER A 71 30.81 -14.64 -3.85
CA SER A 71 32.25 -14.73 -4.13
C SER A 71 32.91 -13.38 -4.43
N ASP A 72 32.21 -12.26 -4.20
CA ASP A 72 32.66 -10.91 -4.56
C ASP A 72 33.09 -10.81 -6.05
N PHE A 73 32.46 -11.57 -6.94
CA PHE A 73 32.76 -11.65 -8.38
C PHE A 73 34.20 -12.11 -8.70
N LYS A 74 34.87 -12.83 -7.79
CA LYS A 74 36.24 -13.34 -7.99
C LYS A 74 36.28 -14.74 -8.60
N LEU A 75 35.14 -15.41 -8.69
CA LEU A 75 35.03 -16.79 -9.14
C LEU A 75 35.10 -16.87 -10.68
N ASP A 76 36.11 -17.58 -11.19
CA ASP A 76 36.27 -17.91 -12.62
C ASP A 76 35.72 -19.33 -12.87
N VAL A 77 34.47 -19.40 -13.36
CA VAL A 77 33.65 -20.60 -13.60
C VAL A 77 32.79 -20.33 -14.85
N ASP A 78 32.63 -21.35 -15.71
CA ASP A 78 31.86 -21.27 -16.94
C ASP A 78 30.36 -21.32 -16.62
N SER A 79 29.71 -20.17 -16.63
CA SER A 79 28.24 -20.06 -16.49
C SER A 79 27.59 -19.96 -17.87
N PRO A 80 26.44 -20.63 -18.09
CA PRO A 80 25.66 -20.49 -19.32
C PRO A 80 24.94 -19.13 -19.43
N TYR A 81 24.97 -18.31 -18.37
CA TYR A 81 24.33 -17.00 -18.26
C TYR A 81 25.38 -15.88 -18.20
N PRO A 82 25.05 -14.65 -18.64
CA PRO A 82 25.99 -13.53 -18.59
C PRO A 82 26.44 -13.27 -17.15
N ILE A 83 27.75 -13.17 -16.95
CA ILE A 83 28.33 -12.94 -15.62
C ILE A 83 27.91 -11.55 -15.14
N PRO A 84 27.21 -11.44 -13.99
CA PRO A 84 26.84 -10.15 -13.45
C PRO A 84 28.10 -9.35 -13.08
N THR A 85 28.20 -8.10 -13.51
CA THR A 85 29.29 -7.20 -13.07
C THR A 85 28.90 -6.49 -11.78
N ARG A 86 29.90 -6.14 -10.96
CA ARG A 86 29.71 -5.38 -9.72
C ARG A 86 28.98 -4.06 -9.92
N GLU A 87 29.15 -3.45 -11.09
CA GLU A 87 28.52 -2.18 -11.48
C GLU A 87 27.01 -2.35 -11.68
N ASN A 88 26.59 -3.43 -12.34
CA ASN A 88 25.18 -3.72 -12.60
C ASN A 88 24.39 -3.99 -11.30
N TYR A 89 25.03 -4.60 -10.29
CA TYR A 89 24.33 -4.96 -9.05
C TYR A 89 24.08 -3.76 -8.09
N LYS A 90 24.91 -2.71 -8.17
CA LYS A 90 24.83 -1.55 -7.26
C LYS A 90 24.14 -0.33 -7.86
N VAL A 91 23.47 -0.47 -9.00
CA VAL A 91 22.71 0.62 -9.59
C VAL A 91 21.56 0.97 -8.65
N LYS A 92 21.66 2.13 -7.99
CA LYS A 92 20.53 2.68 -7.25
C LYS A 92 19.45 3.04 -8.28
N PRO A 93 18.17 2.71 -8.02
CA PRO A 93 17.11 3.18 -8.89
C PRO A 93 17.10 4.71 -8.90
N ASP A 94 16.77 5.29 -10.05
CA ASP A 94 16.66 6.73 -10.17
C ASP A 94 15.59 7.25 -9.20
N PRO A 95 15.87 8.31 -8.43
CA PRO A 95 14.90 8.87 -7.51
C PRO A 95 13.73 9.45 -8.30
N LEU A 96 12.52 8.97 -8.00
CA LEU A 96 11.31 9.53 -8.58
C LEU A 96 11.08 10.95 -8.04
N PRO A 97 11.05 11.99 -8.88
CA PRO A 97 10.78 13.34 -8.41
C PRO A 97 9.34 13.44 -7.91
N TYR A 98 9.14 14.00 -6.72
CA TYR A 98 7.80 14.26 -6.22
C TYR A 98 7.13 15.38 -7.02
N PRO A 99 5.87 15.21 -7.48
CA PRO A 99 5.18 16.23 -8.24
C PRO A 99 4.85 17.44 -7.36
N LYS A 100 5.70 18.47 -7.41
CA LYS A 100 5.45 19.77 -6.76
C LYS A 100 4.59 20.64 -7.66
N ARG A 101 3.26 20.56 -7.50
CA ARG A 101 2.31 21.42 -8.22
C ARG A 101 1.76 22.49 -7.27
N TYR A 102 1.95 23.76 -7.61
CA TYR A 102 1.43 24.90 -6.85
C TYR A 102 0.32 25.60 -7.66
N PRO A 103 -0.96 25.20 -7.50
CA PRO A 103 -2.05 25.88 -8.18
C PRO A 103 -2.24 27.28 -7.62
N ARG A 104 -2.54 28.25 -8.50
CA ARG A 104 -2.90 29.64 -8.14
C ARG A 104 -4.17 29.65 -7.28
N LYS A 105 -5.13 28.77 -7.59
CA LYS A 105 -6.40 28.62 -6.85
C LYS A 105 -6.47 27.24 -6.19
N LYS A 106 -6.22 27.20 -4.86
CA LYS A 106 -6.13 25.94 -4.09
C LYS A 106 -7.42 25.13 -4.07
N HIS A 107 -8.58 25.78 -4.04
CA HIS A 107 -9.90 25.12 -4.04
C HIS A 107 -10.26 24.48 -5.40
N LEU A 108 -9.52 24.82 -6.45
CA LEU A 108 -9.76 24.35 -7.81
C LEU A 108 -8.75 23.29 -8.27
N GLY A 109 -7.56 23.30 -7.65
CA GLY A 109 -6.48 22.38 -7.95
C GLY A 109 -5.75 22.72 -9.26
N LYS A 110 -4.63 22.04 -9.52
CA LYS A 110 -3.78 22.31 -10.70
C LYS A 110 -4.40 21.81 -12.00
N ASN A 111 -5.33 20.85 -11.92
CA ASN A 111 -5.89 20.21 -13.11
C ASN A 111 -6.70 21.17 -13.98
N ILE A 112 -7.43 22.12 -13.37
CA ILE A 112 -8.15 23.12 -14.17
C ILE A 112 -7.19 24.03 -14.93
N GLU A 113 -6.10 24.47 -14.31
CA GLU A 113 -5.12 25.31 -15.01
C GLU A 113 -4.57 24.58 -16.25
N VAL A 114 -4.27 23.29 -16.13
CA VAL A 114 -3.80 22.48 -17.27
C VAL A 114 -4.86 22.38 -18.37
N VAL A 115 -6.14 22.26 -18.02
CA VAL A 115 -7.22 22.18 -19.01
C VAL A 115 -7.46 23.55 -19.66
N VAL A 116 -7.37 24.64 -18.89
CA VAL A 116 -7.47 26.02 -19.40
C VAL A 116 -6.31 26.32 -20.35
N GLU A 117 -5.07 25.99 -19.98
CA GLU A 117 -3.89 26.13 -20.84
C GLU A 117 -4.06 25.37 -22.17
N LYS A 118 -4.61 24.15 -22.12
CA LYS A 118 -4.93 23.37 -23.32
C LYS A 118 -6.06 24.00 -24.15
N ALA A 119 -7.09 24.54 -23.51
CA ALA A 119 -8.18 25.21 -24.20
C ALA A 119 -7.73 26.48 -24.93
N LEU A 120 -6.77 27.21 -24.36
CA LEU A 120 -6.17 28.39 -25.00
C LEU A 120 -5.25 28.03 -26.17
N ALA A 121 -4.62 26.84 -26.15
CA ALA A 121 -3.73 26.37 -27.20
C ALA A 121 -4.45 25.66 -28.37
N GLU A 122 -5.73 25.35 -28.25
CA GLU A 122 -6.49 24.66 -29.30
C GLU A 122 -7.02 25.66 -30.33
N GLU A 123 -6.76 25.39 -31.62
CA GLU A 123 -7.17 26.26 -32.74
C GLU A 123 -8.63 26.06 -33.16
N ASN A 124 -9.22 24.91 -32.85
CA ASN A 124 -10.60 24.60 -33.21
C ASN A 124 -11.59 25.21 -32.20
N GLU A 125 -12.44 26.10 -32.69
CA GLU A 125 -13.45 26.82 -31.92
C GLU A 125 -14.43 25.90 -31.18
N GLU A 126 -14.91 24.83 -31.82
CA GLU A 126 -15.87 23.91 -31.20
C GLU A 126 -15.24 23.14 -30.03
N LYS A 127 -13.98 22.71 -30.19
CA LYS A 127 -13.23 22.03 -29.12
C LYS A 127 -12.89 22.99 -27.99
N ARG A 128 -12.49 24.21 -28.30
CA ARG A 128 -12.24 25.27 -27.32
C ARG A 128 -13.50 25.53 -26.48
N GLN A 129 -14.65 25.63 -27.12
CA GLN A 129 -15.93 25.80 -26.44
C GLN A 129 -16.32 24.58 -25.59
N GLY A 130 -16.08 23.37 -26.09
CA GLY A 130 -16.29 22.13 -25.34
C GLY A 130 -15.42 22.04 -24.09
N LEU A 131 -14.15 22.44 -24.20
CA LEU A 131 -13.22 22.51 -23.07
C LEU A 131 -13.64 23.59 -22.06
N ALA A 132 -14.10 24.76 -22.51
CA ALA A 132 -14.62 25.81 -21.64
C ALA A 132 -15.84 25.30 -20.82
N ASN A 133 -16.78 24.60 -21.47
CA ASN A 133 -17.93 24.00 -20.79
C ASN A 133 -17.51 22.90 -19.79
N ALA A 134 -16.50 22.09 -20.13
CA ALA A 134 -15.97 21.05 -19.25
C ALA A 134 -15.25 21.65 -18.02
N VAL A 135 -14.53 22.76 -18.20
CA VAL A 135 -13.93 23.51 -17.09
C VAL A 135 -15.02 24.08 -16.19
N ALA A 136 -16.06 24.69 -16.75
CA ALA A 136 -17.20 25.22 -15.98
C ALA A 136 -17.92 24.13 -15.17
N TYR A 137 -18.11 22.94 -15.77
CA TYR A 137 -18.63 21.76 -15.06
C TYR A 137 -17.76 21.40 -13.85
N TYR A 138 -16.45 21.28 -14.06
CA TYR A 138 -15.55 20.88 -12.99
C TYR A 138 -15.46 21.96 -11.90
N MET A 139 -15.47 23.24 -12.25
CA MET A 139 -15.54 24.34 -11.28
C MET A 139 -16.77 24.17 -10.40
N LYS A 140 -17.95 24.03 -11.00
CA LYS A 140 -19.22 23.86 -10.27
C LYS A 140 -19.22 22.61 -9.39
N LEU A 141 -18.61 21.52 -9.87
CA LEU A 141 -18.43 20.28 -9.09
C LEU A 141 -17.51 20.50 -7.89
N SER A 142 -16.36 21.14 -8.07
CA SER A 142 -15.43 21.44 -6.99
C SER A 142 -16.06 22.36 -5.96
N TYR A 143 -16.76 23.40 -6.40
CA TYR A 143 -17.46 24.32 -5.51
C TYR A 143 -18.54 23.61 -4.69
N ASN A 144 -19.34 22.72 -5.29
CA ASN A 144 -20.34 21.94 -4.56
C ASN A 144 -19.72 20.97 -3.54
N ASN A 145 -18.52 20.45 -3.81
CA ASN A 145 -17.82 19.56 -2.88
C ASN A 145 -17.26 20.31 -1.66
N TRP A 146 -16.79 21.54 -1.84
CA TRP A 146 -16.14 22.32 -0.77
C TRP A 146 -17.05 23.34 -0.10
N HIS A 147 -18.15 23.75 -0.74
CA HIS A 147 -19.06 24.78 -0.25
C HIS A 147 -20.50 24.27 -0.16
N LYS A 148 -21.21 24.75 0.87
CA LYS A 148 -22.62 24.40 1.12
C LYS A 148 -23.59 25.20 0.26
N GLU A 149 -23.16 26.27 -0.38
CA GLU A 149 -24.01 27.14 -1.18
C GLU A 149 -23.84 26.82 -2.66
N THR A 150 -24.93 26.96 -3.43
CA THR A 150 -24.88 26.82 -4.88
C THR A 150 -24.23 28.08 -5.46
N VAL A 151 -23.13 27.91 -6.18
CA VAL A 151 -22.46 29.02 -6.87
C VAL A 151 -23.24 29.42 -8.12
N SER A 152 -23.43 30.72 -8.32
CA SER A 152 -24.09 31.28 -9.49
C SER A 152 -23.17 31.23 -10.72
N ASP A 153 -23.76 31.12 -11.90
CA ASP A 153 -23.00 31.01 -13.15
C ASP A 153 -22.19 32.29 -13.44
N GLN A 154 -22.64 33.45 -12.97
CA GLN A 154 -21.88 34.71 -13.08
C GLN A 154 -20.56 34.65 -12.32
N VAL A 155 -20.56 34.10 -11.09
CA VAL A 155 -19.34 33.96 -10.29
C VAL A 155 -18.38 32.97 -10.96
N LEU A 156 -18.91 31.87 -11.52
CA LEU A 156 -18.11 30.92 -12.30
C LEU A 156 -17.46 31.57 -13.52
N GLN A 157 -18.18 32.41 -14.26
CA GLN A 157 -17.62 33.12 -15.41
C GLN A 157 -16.51 34.08 -14.96
N THR A 158 -16.71 34.84 -13.87
CA THR A 158 -15.65 35.73 -13.37
C THR A 158 -14.38 34.98 -12.95
N GLU A 159 -14.52 33.80 -12.34
CA GLU A 159 -13.37 32.98 -11.95
C GLU A 159 -12.68 32.35 -13.17
N LEU A 160 -13.45 31.95 -14.18
CA LEU A 160 -12.90 31.49 -15.46
C LEU A 160 -12.17 32.62 -16.20
N ASP A 161 -12.68 33.85 -16.18
CA ASP A 161 -12.03 35.01 -16.78
C ASP A 161 -10.69 35.30 -16.10
N ILE A 162 -10.63 35.17 -14.76
CA ILE A 162 -9.38 35.33 -13.99
C ILE A 162 -8.34 34.27 -14.39
N LEU A 163 -8.77 33.03 -14.66
CA LEU A 163 -7.87 31.92 -15.02
C LEU A 163 -7.46 31.93 -16.50
N SER A 164 -8.37 32.35 -17.39
CA SER A 164 -8.18 32.37 -18.84
C SER A 164 -7.74 33.72 -19.39
N HIS A 165 -7.54 34.72 -18.52
CA HIS A 165 -7.30 36.11 -18.90
C HIS A 165 -8.41 36.69 -19.81
N GLY A 166 -9.66 36.29 -19.58
CA GLY A 166 -10.85 36.74 -20.31
C GLY A 166 -11.00 36.15 -21.72
N GLN A 167 -10.23 35.12 -22.07
CA GLN A 167 -10.24 34.53 -23.41
C GLN A 167 -11.23 33.36 -23.57
N LEU A 168 -11.78 32.84 -22.46
CA LEU A 168 -12.71 31.71 -22.49
C LEU A 168 -14.05 32.08 -21.85
N THR A 169 -15.12 31.90 -22.61
CA THR A 169 -16.50 32.05 -22.16
C THR A 169 -17.24 30.73 -22.32
N PHE A 170 -18.01 30.30 -21.32
CA PHE A 170 -18.86 29.12 -21.46
C PHE A 170 -20.29 29.53 -21.86
N ASN A 171 -20.91 28.75 -22.74
CA ASN A 171 -22.27 29.03 -23.24
C ASN A 171 -23.34 28.27 -22.44
N ASN A 172 -22.97 27.13 -21.85
CA ASN A 172 -23.88 26.30 -21.08
C ASN A 172 -23.15 25.87 -19.80
N ALA A 173 -23.58 26.41 -18.65
CA ALA A 173 -23.15 25.89 -17.35
C ALA A 173 -23.97 24.63 -17.04
N PRO A 174 -23.39 23.43 -17.10
CA PRO A 174 -24.13 22.22 -16.82
C PRO A 174 -24.71 22.25 -15.40
N TYR A 175 -25.99 21.91 -15.28
CA TYR A 175 -26.66 21.80 -14.00
C TYR A 175 -26.16 20.55 -13.25
N ILE A 176 -25.52 20.77 -12.11
CA ILE A 176 -25.09 19.67 -11.23
C ILE A 176 -26.13 19.55 -10.13
N ARG A 177 -26.81 18.38 -10.08
CA ARG A 177 -27.69 18.04 -8.97
C ARG A 177 -26.85 17.99 -7.70
N LYS A 178 -27.13 18.89 -6.77
CA LYS A 178 -26.61 18.80 -5.41
C LYS A 178 -27.38 17.69 -4.71
N GLU A 179 -26.69 16.62 -4.35
CA GLU A 179 -27.24 15.65 -3.40
C GLU A 179 -27.36 16.41 -2.07
N LEU A 180 -28.58 16.83 -1.71
CA LEU A 180 -28.84 17.47 -0.43
C LEU A 180 -28.33 16.53 0.67
N GLU A 181 -27.55 17.05 1.62
CA GLU A 181 -27.10 16.28 2.80
C GLU A 181 -28.29 15.70 3.60
N ASP A 182 -29.52 16.13 3.33
CA ASP A 182 -30.76 15.57 3.87
C ASP A 182 -31.04 14.14 3.36
N PHE A 183 -30.39 13.70 2.28
CA PHE A 183 -30.37 12.30 1.87
C PHE A 183 -29.10 11.61 2.38
N LYS A 184 -28.84 11.69 3.69
CA LYS A 184 -28.18 10.58 4.35
C LYS A 184 -29.19 9.44 4.35
N PRO A 185 -29.07 8.37 3.54
CA PRO A 185 -29.73 7.13 3.91
C PRO A 185 -29.23 6.87 5.32
N SER A 186 -30.15 6.78 6.27
CA SER A 186 -29.79 6.44 7.63
C SER A 186 -28.88 5.21 7.59
N PHE A 187 -27.59 5.40 7.80
CA PHE A 187 -26.63 4.31 7.97
C PHE A 187 -26.85 3.65 9.34
N SER A 188 -28.05 3.77 9.93
CA SER A 188 -28.49 3.04 11.12
C SER A 188 -29.09 1.66 10.80
N GLN A 189 -28.97 1.16 9.57
CA GLN A 189 -29.44 -0.19 9.20
C GLN A 189 -28.42 -1.07 8.49
N ILE A 190 -27.13 -0.78 8.60
CA ILE A 190 -26.11 -1.82 8.37
C ILE A 190 -25.90 -2.54 9.70
N ASN A 191 -26.87 -3.41 9.99
CA ASN A 191 -26.84 -4.38 11.06
C ASN A 191 -25.83 -5.48 10.66
N THR A 192 -24.53 -5.20 10.82
CA THR A 192 -23.47 -6.22 10.81
C THR A 192 -23.65 -7.10 12.04
N GLY A 193 -24.55 -8.08 11.93
CA GLY A 193 -24.87 -9.00 13.02
C GLY A 193 -25.89 -10.09 12.68
N ALA A 194 -26.50 -10.07 11.50
CA ALA A 194 -27.42 -11.12 11.07
C ALA A 194 -26.64 -12.38 10.63
N ARG A 195 -26.26 -13.20 11.62
CA ARG A 195 -25.98 -14.62 11.43
C ARG A 195 -27.17 -15.25 10.70
N LYS A 196 -26.98 -15.61 9.43
CA LYS A 196 -27.89 -16.48 8.67
C LYS A 196 -27.97 -17.83 9.38
N SER A 197 -28.94 -17.98 10.29
CA SER A 197 -29.41 -19.29 10.73
C SER A 197 -30.27 -19.86 9.62
N TYR A 198 -29.75 -20.90 9.00
CA TYR A 198 -30.46 -21.74 8.05
C TYR A 198 -31.48 -22.56 8.83
N THR A 199 -32.73 -22.11 8.92
CA THR A 199 -33.82 -22.94 9.46
C THR A 199 -34.80 -23.24 8.33
N GLN A 200 -34.60 -24.44 7.79
CA GLN A 200 -35.49 -25.16 6.90
C GLN A 200 -36.93 -25.15 7.47
N ARG A 201 -37.88 -24.85 6.59
CA ARG A 201 -39.28 -25.23 6.73
C ARG A 201 -39.36 -26.74 6.90
N ASN A 202 -40.09 -27.22 7.90
CA ASN A 202 -40.88 -28.44 7.74
C ASN A 202 -42.12 -28.39 8.63
N ASN A 203 -43.27 -28.38 7.96
CA ASN A 203 -44.54 -28.86 8.50
C ASN A 203 -44.37 -30.34 8.88
N ASN A 204 -44.80 -30.73 10.08
CA ASN A 204 -45.90 -31.68 10.26
C ASN A 204 -46.10 -32.07 11.72
N ASN A 205 -47.35 -31.93 12.14
CA ASN A 205 -48.17 -32.89 12.88
C ASN A 205 -47.55 -33.88 13.87
N ASN A 206 -48.32 -33.98 14.95
CA ASN A 206 -48.69 -35.18 15.70
C ASN A 206 -47.86 -35.62 16.91
N ASN A 207 -48.57 -35.49 18.02
CA ASN A 207 -48.85 -36.53 19.02
C ASN A 207 -47.78 -36.94 20.03
N ASN A 208 -48.33 -36.99 21.25
CA ASN A 208 -48.16 -38.02 22.26
C ASN A 208 -46.95 -37.95 23.20
N ASN A 209 -47.31 -37.58 24.42
CA ASN A 209 -47.23 -38.40 25.63
C ASN A 209 -45.86 -38.70 26.24
N ASN A 210 -45.94 -38.65 27.58
CA ASN A 210 -45.13 -39.36 28.56
C ASN A 210 -43.70 -38.86 28.73
N ARG A 211 -43.14 -38.81 29.94
CA ARG A 211 -43.61 -38.97 31.33
C ARG A 211 -42.32 -38.82 32.14
N ASN A 212 -42.43 -38.30 33.36
CA ASN A 212 -41.53 -38.57 34.49
C ASN A 212 -40.08 -38.04 34.33
N ASN A 213 -39.35 -37.71 35.38
CA ASN A 213 -39.55 -37.93 36.80
C ASN A 213 -38.75 -36.91 37.62
N ASN A 214 -39.24 -36.69 38.82
CA ASN A 214 -38.53 -36.03 39.92
C ASN A 214 -37.17 -36.68 40.21
N ASN A 215 -36.16 -35.86 40.51
CA ASN A 215 -35.35 -35.90 41.75
C ASN A 215 -34.18 -34.92 41.61
N ARG A 216 -34.16 -33.87 42.45
CA ARG A 216 -33.36 -33.79 43.69
C ARG A 216 -31.85 -33.85 43.45
N GLY A 217 -31.21 -32.71 43.70
CA GLY A 217 -29.76 -32.61 43.77
C GLY A 217 -29.30 -31.19 44.09
N ASN A 218 -29.55 -30.75 45.32
CA ASN A 218 -28.85 -29.64 45.97
C ASN A 218 -27.33 -29.86 45.87
N ASN A 219 -26.57 -28.82 45.49
CA ASN A 219 -25.41 -28.37 46.28
C ASN A 219 -24.72 -27.13 45.67
N ASN A 220 -24.52 -26.14 46.55
CA ASN A 220 -23.31 -25.33 46.75
C ASN A 220 -22.59 -24.76 45.52
N ASN A 221 -22.51 -23.42 45.41
CA ASN A 221 -21.38 -22.66 45.98
C ASN A 221 -21.37 -21.17 45.57
N ASN A 222 -21.04 -20.35 46.58
CA ASN A 222 -20.22 -19.13 46.58
C ASN A 222 -20.58 -17.93 45.69
N ASN A 223 -20.93 -16.79 46.31
CA ASN A 223 -20.01 -15.77 46.85
C ASN A 223 -19.04 -15.22 45.80
N ASN A 224 -19.25 -14.01 45.30
CA ASN A 224 -18.83 -12.78 45.99
C ASN A 224 -18.97 -11.58 45.05
N ASN A 225 -19.78 -10.63 45.50
CA ASN A 225 -19.95 -9.32 44.92
C ASN A 225 -18.92 -8.39 45.59
N ARG A 226 -17.95 -7.84 44.83
CA ARG A 226 -17.07 -6.77 45.30
C ARG A 226 -16.91 -5.69 44.23
N ASN A 227 -17.72 -4.64 44.41
CA ASN A 227 -17.45 -3.27 43.99
C ASN A 227 -16.05 -2.84 44.43
N ASN A 228 -15.29 -2.20 43.54
CA ASN A 228 -14.24 -1.27 43.92
C ASN A 228 -14.22 -0.10 42.94
N ASN A 229 -14.73 1.02 43.44
CA ASN A 229 -14.70 2.34 42.84
C ASN A 229 -13.47 3.08 43.40
N ARG A 230 -12.50 3.40 42.55
CA ARG A 230 -11.39 4.35 42.80
C ARG A 230 -11.17 5.05 41.45
N GLY A 231 -11.29 6.36 41.31
CA GLY A 231 -10.89 7.42 42.23
C GLY A 231 -9.76 8.20 41.56
N ASN A 232 -10.11 9.37 41.03
CA ASN A 232 -9.29 10.40 40.39
C ASN A 232 -7.82 10.48 40.83
N ASN A 233 -6.93 10.75 39.87
CA ASN A 233 -5.83 11.67 40.11
C ASN A 233 -5.34 12.36 38.82
N ASN A 234 -5.63 13.67 38.76
CA ASN A 234 -4.96 14.66 37.91
C ASN A 234 -3.48 14.76 38.33
N ASN A 235 -2.57 14.88 37.37
CA ASN A 235 -1.34 15.64 37.58
C ASN A 235 -0.81 16.21 36.26
N ASN A 236 -0.95 17.53 36.16
CA ASN A 236 -0.46 18.41 35.11
C ASN A 236 0.94 18.89 35.53
N ARG A 237 1.98 18.50 34.79
CA ARG A 237 3.38 18.98 34.90
C ARG A 237 3.96 18.90 33.49
N GLY A 238 4.69 19.87 32.94
CA GLY A 238 5.12 21.17 33.39
C GLY A 238 5.81 21.79 32.18
N ASN A 239 5.43 23.03 31.87
CA ASN A 239 5.96 23.86 30.81
C ASN A 239 7.43 24.22 31.11
N ASN A 240 8.36 23.91 30.20
CA ASN A 240 9.71 24.47 30.24
C ASN A 240 10.13 24.93 28.84
N GLY A 241 10.13 26.25 28.66
CA GLY A 241 10.53 26.93 27.45
C GLY A 241 12.05 26.93 27.25
N PHE A 242 12.47 26.66 26.02
CA PHE A 242 13.81 26.93 25.54
C PHE A 242 13.83 28.32 24.88
N LYS A 243 14.52 29.27 25.53
CA LYS A 243 14.92 30.56 24.96
C LYS A 243 16.31 30.45 24.30
N LYS A 244 16.38 31.05 23.10
CA LYS A 244 17.52 31.59 22.33
C LYS A 244 18.94 31.39 22.88
N ARG A 245 19.83 30.96 21.97
CA ARG A 245 21.23 31.43 21.95
C ARG A 245 21.46 32.27 20.69
N TYR A 246 22.36 33.22 20.89
CA TYR A 246 22.81 34.29 20.00
C TYR A 246 23.23 33.81 18.61
#